data_AF-A0A968LCQ4-F1
#
_entry.id   AF-A0A968LCQ4-F1
#
_cell.length_a   1.000
_cell.length_b   1.000
_cell.length_c   1.000
_cell.angle_alpha   90.00
_cell.angle_beta   90.00
_cell.angle_gamma   90.00
#
_symmetry.space_group_name_H-M   'P 1'
#
loop_
_entity.id
_entity.type
_entity.pdbx_description
1 polymer ?
#
loop_
_entity_poly.entity_id
_entity_poly.type
_entity_poly.pdbx_seq_one_letter_code
_entity_poly.pdbx_strand_id
1 'polypeptide(L)' 'MQGTEYERFTDRFREFIQLLEEDPDSRFVRYTAWLEVYSYATDDATRQRAIEEILRVGGKVLQGEDGELYFEPPPQE' A
#
# COMPACT_ATOMS: atom_id res chain seq x y z
N MET A 1 -24.40 -7.34 15.37
CA MET A 1 -23.02 -7.10 15.84
C MET A 1 -22.09 -7.43 14.69
N GLN A 2 -21.59 -6.42 13.97
CA GLN A 2 -20.63 -6.63 12.87
C GLN A 2 -19.22 -6.45 13.46
N GLY A 3 -18.55 -7.58 13.74
CA GLY A 3 -17.13 -7.63 14.12
C GLY A 3 -16.22 -7.93 12.94
N THR A 4 -16.65 -7.69 11.70
CA THR A 4 -16.11 -8.39 10.52
C THR A 4 -15.04 -7.62 9.73
N GLU A 5 -14.78 -6.34 10.04
CA GLU A 5 -13.71 -5.56 9.40
C GLU A 5 -12.53 -5.33 10.35
N TYR A 6 -12.81 -4.96 11.61
CA TYR A 6 -11.77 -4.72 12.62
C TYR A 6 -10.88 -5.94 12.85
N GLU A 7 -11.47 -7.15 12.92
CA GLU A 7 -10.72 -8.40 13.09
C GLU A 7 -9.77 -8.68 11.91
N ARG A 8 -10.22 -8.45 10.67
CA ARG A 8 -9.40 -8.60 9.45
C ARG A 8 -8.27 -7.56 9.38
N PHE A 9 -8.50 -6.35 9.89
CA PHE A 9 -7.44 -5.35 10.02
C PHE A 9 -6.39 -5.80 11.05
N THR A 10 -6.78 -6.37 12.19
CA THR A 10 -5.83 -6.84 13.21
C THR A 10 -4.83 -7.86 12.69
N ASP A 11 -5.25 -8.82 11.87
CA ASP A 11 -4.34 -9.87 11.38
C ASP A 11 -3.29 -9.29 10.41
N ARG A 12 -3.71 -8.43 9.46
CA ARG A 12 -2.80 -7.73 8.55
C ARG A 12 -1.83 -6.82 9.30
N PHE A 13 -2.30 -6.10 10.32
CA PHE A 13 -1.41 -5.25 11.12
C PHE A 13 -0.39 -6.05 11.91
N ARG A 14 -0.73 -7.25 12.41
CA ARG A 14 0.26 -8.13 13.06
C ARG A 14 1.34 -8.60 12.08
N GLU A 15 0.96 -8.97 10.87
CA GLU A 15 1.92 -9.34 9.82
C GLU A 15 2.85 -8.16 9.48
N PHE A 16 2.32 -6.95 9.36
CA PHE A 16 3.15 -5.77 9.12
C PHE A 16 4.09 -5.46 10.29
N ILE A 17 3.63 -5.63 11.53
CA ILE A 17 4.50 -5.46 12.71
C ILE A 17 5.67 -6.45 12.64
N GLN A 18 5.42 -7.72 12.35
CA GLN A 18 6.50 -8.73 12.23
C GLN A 18 7.49 -8.36 11.12
N LEU A 19 6.99 -7.98 9.94
CA LEU A 19 7.84 -7.54 8.83
C LEU A 19 8.66 -6.29 9.17
N LEU A 20 8.10 -5.35 9.94
CA LEU A 20 8.79 -4.14 10.37
C LEU A 20 9.79 -4.39 11.51
N GLU A 21 9.56 -5.40 12.35
CA GLU A 21 10.51 -5.84 13.37
C GLU A 21 11.76 -6.47 12.74
N GLU A 22 11.58 -7.21 11.64
CA GLU A 22 12.67 -7.81 10.86
C GLU A 22 13.37 -6.78 9.95
N ASP A 23 12.59 -5.95 9.26
CA ASP A 23 13.05 -4.89 8.35
C ASP A 23 12.23 -3.59 8.56
N PRO A 24 12.76 -2.63 9.36
CA PRO A 24 12.11 -1.34 9.57
C PRO A 24 11.91 -0.51 8.29
N ASP A 25 12.65 -0.82 7.23
CA ASP A 25 12.56 -0.18 5.92
C ASP A 25 11.78 -1.03 4.89
N SER A 26 11.05 -2.06 5.35
CA SER A 26 10.30 -3.01 4.51
C SER A 26 9.56 -2.33 3.37
N ARG A 27 10.10 -2.53 2.15
CA ARG A 27 9.54 -1.94 0.93
C ARG A 27 8.12 -2.40 0.68
N PHE A 28 7.80 -3.64 1.02
CA PHE A 28 6.45 -4.19 0.91
C PHE A 28 5.47 -3.48 1.85
N VAL A 29 5.81 -3.32 3.13
CA VAL A 29 4.92 -2.65 4.09
C VAL A 29 4.73 -1.18 3.72
N ARG A 30 5.80 -0.50 3.29
CA ARG A 30 5.74 0.89 2.82
C ARG A 30 4.88 1.03 1.56
N TYR A 31 5.03 0.11 0.62
CA TYR A 31 4.19 0.04 -0.57
C TYR A 31 2.71 -0.07 -0.18
N THR A 32 2.35 -1.01 0.70
CA THR A 32 0.94 -1.18 1.09
C THR A 32 0.40 0.03 1.83
N ALA A 33 1.19 0.66 2.70
CA ALA A 33 0.78 1.88 3.39
C ALA A 33 0.45 3.02 2.40
N TRP A 34 1.29 3.27 1.40
CA TRP A 34 1.01 4.29 0.39
C TRP A 34 -0.13 3.91 -0.55
N LEU A 35 -0.35 2.63 -0.83
CA LEU A 35 -1.51 2.17 -1.60
C LEU A 35 -2.83 2.44 -0.87
N GLU A 36 -2.88 2.25 0.44
CA GLU A 36 -4.04 2.60 1.26
C GLU A 36 -4.27 4.13 1.24
N VAL A 37 -3.20 4.93 1.33
CA VAL A 37 -3.29 6.41 1.20
C VAL A 37 -3.85 6.79 -0.16
N TYR A 38 -3.35 6.22 -1.26
CA TYR A 38 -3.90 6.46 -2.60
C TYR A 38 -5.39 6.11 -2.68
N SER A 39 -5.77 4.96 -2.12
CA SER A 39 -7.13 4.41 -2.22
C SER A 39 -8.17 5.24 -1.46
N TYR A 40 -7.80 5.83 -0.33
CA TYR A 40 -8.71 6.62 0.50
C TYR A 40 -8.53 8.14 0.39
N ALA A 41 -7.49 8.63 -0.28
CA ALA A 41 -7.31 10.04 -0.51
C ALA A 41 -8.46 10.64 -1.33
N THR A 42 -8.95 11.79 -0.87
CA THR A 42 -10.06 12.52 -1.52
C THR A 42 -9.58 13.66 -2.41
N ASP A 43 -8.31 14.07 -2.28
CA ASP A 43 -7.68 15.09 -3.10
C ASP A 43 -6.59 14.50 -4.01
N ASP A 44 -6.44 15.11 -5.18
CA ASP A 44 -5.52 14.64 -6.22
C ASP A 44 -4.05 14.81 -5.83
N ALA A 45 -3.73 15.82 -5.02
CA ALA A 45 -2.35 16.05 -4.58
C ALA A 45 -1.85 14.91 -3.68
N THR A 46 -2.69 14.44 -2.76
CA THR A 46 -2.37 13.27 -1.91
C THR A 46 -2.29 11.99 -2.73
N ARG A 47 -3.19 11.78 -3.69
CA ARG A 47 -3.12 10.63 -4.62
C ARG A 47 -1.83 10.62 -5.42
N GLN A 48 -1.45 11.77 -5.98
CA GLN A 48 -0.22 11.91 -6.74
C GLN A 48 1.02 11.65 -5.87
N ARG A 49 1.02 12.17 -4.64
CA ARG A 49 2.10 11.90 -3.69
C ARG A 49 2.22 10.41 -3.36
N ALA A 50 1.10 9.73 -3.15
CA ALA A 50 1.10 8.30 -2.89
C ALA A 50 1.67 7.49 -4.08
N ILE A 51 1.34 7.87 -5.32
CA ILE A 51 1.92 7.28 -6.54
C ILE A 51 3.44 7.44 -6.56
N GLU A 52 3.96 8.65 -6.33
CA GLU A 52 5.41 8.92 -6.29
C GLU A 52 6.12 8.03 -5.26
N GLU A 53 5.51 7.87 -4.10
CA GLU A 53 6.05 7.09 -2.99
C GLU A 53 6.02 5.58 -3.27
N ILE A 54 4.95 5.08 -3.89
CA ILE A 54 4.85 3.70 -4.38
C ILE A 54 5.99 3.40 -5.37
N LEU A 55 6.22 4.29 -6.33
CA LEU A 55 7.31 4.15 -7.30
C LEU A 55 8.68 4.20 -6.60
N ARG A 56 8.86 5.09 -5.62
CA ARG A 56 10.11 5.24 -4.85
C ARG A 56 10.50 3.98 -4.09
N VAL A 57 9.54 3.24 -3.56
CA VAL A 57 9.80 1.97 -2.85
C VAL A 57 9.91 0.77 -3.79
N GLY A 58 9.86 0.99 -5.11
CA GLY A 58 10.03 -0.04 -6.13
C GLY A 58 8.74 -0.73 -6.57
N GLY A 59 7.58 -0.26 -6.12
CA GLY A 59 6.31 -0.65 -6.71
C GLY A 59 6.16 -0.11 -8.13
N LYS A 60 5.19 -0.63 -8.87
CA LYS A 60 4.90 -0.18 -10.23
C LYS A 60 3.48 0.33 -10.34
N VAL A 61 3.28 1.28 -11.24
CA VAL A 61 1.97 1.81 -11.62
C VAL A 61 1.78 1.56 -13.11
N LEU A 62 0.75 0.81 -13.45
CA LEU A 62 0.36 0.50 -14.82
C LEU A 62 -0.96 1.19 -15.11
N GLN A 63 -1.10 1.74 -16.30
CA GLN A 63 -2.35 2.34 -16.74
C GLN A 63 -3.09 1.37 -17.66
N GLY A 64 -4.34 1.07 -17.30
CA GLY A 64 -5.25 0.30 -18.13
C GLY A 64 -5.76 1.08 -19.34
N GLU A 65 -6.37 0.36 -20.30
CA GLU A 65 -6.96 0.96 -21.50
C GLU A 65 -8.15 1.89 -21.19
N ASP A 66 -8.79 1.69 -20.03
CA ASP A 66 -9.87 2.50 -19.46
C ASP A 66 -9.37 3.73 -18.68
N GLY A 67 -8.05 3.85 -18.50
CA GLY A 67 -7.43 4.89 -17.70
C GLY A 67 -7.31 4.55 -16.21
N GLU A 68 -7.76 3.38 -15.77
CA GLU A 68 -7.60 2.92 -14.39
C GLU A 68 -6.13 2.63 -14.08
N LEU A 69 -5.71 2.91 -12.86
CA LEU A 69 -4.35 2.65 -12.39
C LEU A 69 -4.29 1.31 -11.64
N TYR A 70 -3.37 0.45 -12.06
CA TYR A 70 -3.06 -0.82 -11.41
C TYR A 70 -1.71 -0.72 -10.71
N PHE A 71 -1.63 -1.26 -9.50
CA PHE A 71 -0.45 -1.16 -8.66
C PHE A 71 0.13 -2.55 -8.42
N GLU A 72 1.42 -2.71 -8.69
CA GLU A 72 2.17 -3.94 -8.40
C GLU A 72 3.15 -3.69 -7.23
N PRO A 73 3.23 -4.62 -6.24
CA PRO A 73 4.19 -4.50 -5.16
C PRO A 73 5.63 -4.60 -5.66
N PRO A 74 6.60 -4.08 -4.89
CA PRO A 74 8.01 -4.29 -5.20
C PRO A 74 8.35 -5.79 -5.20
N PRO A 75 9.36 -6.23 -5.96
CA PRO A 75 9.86 -7.59 -5.90
C PRO A 75 10.24 -7.97 -4.46
N GLN A 76 9.89 -9.19 -4.05
CA GLN A 76 10.42 -9.77 -2.81
C GLN A 76 11.88 -10.18 -3.06
N GLU A 77 12.78 -9.81 -2.15
CA GLU A 77 14.20 -10.20 -2.18
C GLU A 77 14.42 -11.61 -1.64
#